data_AF-A0A085MWQ8-F1
#
_entry.id   AF-A0A085MWQ8-F1
#
_cell.length_a   1.000
_cell.length_b   1.000
_cell.length_c   1.000
_cell.angle_alpha   90.00
_cell.angle_beta   90.00
_cell.angle_gamma   90.00
#
_symmetry.space_group_name_H-M   'P 1'
#
loop_
_entity.id
_entity.type
_entity.pdbx_description
1 polymer ?
#
loop_
_entity_poly.entity_id
_entity_poly.type
_entity_poly.pdbx_seq_one_letter_code
_entity_poly.pdbx_strand_id
1 'polypeptide(L)' 'MATIFWDSDGVILTDVLEGERTITASYYKAVLRKLKTALARKRPGKLHLGVLFHQDNASAHSSGL' A
#
# COMPACT_ATOMS: atom_id res chain seq x y z
N MET A 1 1.12 -1.21 14.47
CA MET A 1 1.79 -1.91 13.33
C MET A 1 2.00 -0.93 12.19
N ALA A 2 3.06 -1.06 11.37
CA ALA A 2 3.33 -0.13 10.26
C ALA A 2 3.23 -0.83 8.90
N THR A 3 2.63 -0.15 7.92
CA THR A 3 2.59 -0.58 6.52
C THR A 3 3.40 0.40 5.69
N ILE A 4 4.37 -0.11 4.91
CA ILE A 4 5.28 0.72 4.13
C ILE A 4 5.28 0.23 2.68
N PHE A 5 5.05 1.16 1.76
CA PHE A 5 5.16 0.95 0.31
C PHE A 5 6.32 1.77 -0.25
N TRP A 6 7.13 1.15 -1.09
CA TRP A 6 8.33 1.73 -1.65
C TRP A 6 8.65 1.11 -3.01
N ASP A 7 9.46 1.81 -3.81
CA ASP A 7 10.04 1.32 -5.07
C ASP A 7 11.53 1.66 -5.13
N SER A 8 12.17 1.46 -6.29
CA SER A 8 13.58 1.79 -6.51
C SER A 8 13.94 3.24 -6.20
N ASP A 9 12.96 4.16 -6.25
CA ASP A 9 13.17 5.59 -5.99
C ASP A 9 12.76 5.96 -4.56
N GLY A 10 12.56 4.98 -3.69
CA GLY A 10 12.31 5.15 -2.26
C GLY A 10 10.83 5.05 -1.84
N VAL A 11 10.54 5.61 -0.67
CA VAL A 11 9.25 5.40 0.03
C VAL A 11 8.11 6.21 -0.60
N ILE A 12 7.04 5.51 -0.95
CA ILE A 12 5.82 6.07 -1.52
C ILE A 12 4.83 6.43 -0.41
N LEU A 13 4.52 5.49 0.48
CA LEU A 13 3.55 5.66 1.57
C LEU A 13 4.01 4.90 2.81
N THR A 14 3.87 5.55 3.96
CA THR A 14 3.96 4.92 5.28
C THR A 14 2.66 5.21 6.00
N ASP A 15 1.99 4.17 6.49
CA ASP A 15 0.81 4.29 7.34
C ASP A 15 1.06 3.54 8.64
N VAL A 16 0.73 4.17 9.76
CA VAL A 16 0.94 3.60 11.09
C VAL A 16 -0.43 3.35 11.71
N LEU A 17 -0.69 2.09 12.00
CA LEU A 17 -1.84 1.68 12.76
C LEU A 17 -1.50 1.81 14.25
N GLU A 18 -2.13 2.79 14.90
CA GLU A 18 -1.95 3.09 16.32
C GLU A 18 -2.50 1.99 17.23
N GLY A 19 -1.80 1.75 18.34
CA GLY A 19 -2.13 0.72 19.33
C GLY A 19 -1.80 -0.70 18.89
N GLU A 20 -2.21 -1.68 19.70
CA GLU A 20 -2.07 -3.12 19.44
C GLU A 20 -3.14 -3.64 18.47
N ARG A 21 -3.34 -2.93 17.35
CA ARG A 21 -4.34 -3.31 16.34
C ARG A 21 -3.69 -4.10 15.20
N THR A 22 -4.38 -5.13 14.74
CA THR A 22 -3.96 -5.97 13.60
C THR A 22 -4.39 -5.35 12.28
N ILE A 23 -3.60 -5.58 11.22
CA ILE A 23 -3.99 -5.22 9.85
C ILE A 23 -5.17 -6.12 9.45
N THR A 24 -6.36 -5.53 9.39
CA THR A 24 -7.55 -6.18 8.85
C THR A 24 -7.63 -5.97 7.33
N ALA A 25 -8.42 -6.80 6.65
CA ALA A 25 -8.73 -6.62 5.24
C ALA A 25 -9.28 -5.22 4.92
N SER A 26 -10.19 -4.72 5.76
CA SER A 26 -10.82 -3.40 5.60
C SER A 26 -9.83 -2.25 5.76
N TYR A 27 -8.93 -2.34 6.76
CA TYR A 27 -7.84 -1.40 6.93
C TYR A 27 -6.92 -1.44 5.71
N TYR A 28 -6.48 -2.63 5.28
CA TYR A 28 -5.59 -2.78 4.14
C TYR A 28 -6.17 -2.18 2.84
N LYS A 29 -7.45 -2.44 2.57
CA LYS A 29 -8.19 -1.83 1.44
C LYS A 29 -8.20 -0.30 1.50
N ALA A 30 -8.32 0.28 2.69
CA ALA A 30 -8.24 1.73 2.88
C ALA A 30 -6.82 2.27 2.63
N VAL A 31 -5.78 1.56 3.07
CA VAL A 31 -4.38 1.94 2.80
C VAL A 31 -4.06 1.86 1.30
N LEU A 32 -4.54 0.83 0.59
CA LEU A 32 -4.35 0.70 -0.87
C LEU A 32 -5.00 1.87 -1.64
N ARG A 33 -6.13 2.39 -1.18
CA ARG A 33 -6.72 3.62 -1.75
C ARG A 33 -5.80 4.83 -1.56
N LYS A 34 -5.20 4.99 -0.37
CA LYS A 34 -4.20 6.05 -0.13
C LYS A 34 -2.97 5.87 -1.01
N LEU A 35 -2.51 4.63 -1.19
CA LEU A 35 -1.37 4.29 -2.03
C LEU A 35 -1.58 4.73 -3.49
N LYS A 36 -2.78 4.49 -4.05
CA LYS A 36 -3.12 4.94 -5.42
C LYS A 36 -2.96 6.46 -5.58
N THR A 37 -3.42 7.24 -4.61
CA THR A 37 -3.25 8.70 -4.60
C THR A 37 -1.78 9.11 -4.42
N ALA A 38 -1.03 8.43 -3.54
CA ALA A 38 0.38 8.71 -3.31
C ALA A 38 1.24 8.41 -4.55
N LEU A 39 0.95 7.31 -5.26
CA LEU A 39 1.61 6.94 -6.51
C LEU A 39 1.41 8.02 -7.59
N ALA A 40 0.17 8.49 -7.78
CA ALA A 40 -0.11 9.56 -8.75
C ALA A 40 0.66 10.85 -8.46
N ARG A 41 0.88 11.17 -7.19
CA ARG A 41 1.61 12.37 -6.77
C ARG A 41 3.13 12.22 -6.84
N LYS A 42 3.67 11.09 -6.37
CA LYS A 42 5.11 10.87 -6.20
C LYS A 42 5.79 10.23 -7.41
N ARG A 43 5.03 9.56 -8.28
CA ARG A 43 5.53 8.82 -9.45
C ARG A 43 4.74 9.12 -10.74
N PRO A 44 4.42 10.40 -11.05
CA PRO A 44 3.55 10.74 -12.19
C PRO A 44 4.07 10.19 -13.53
N GLY A 45 5.40 10.22 -13.73
CA GLY A 45 6.05 9.74 -14.94
C GLY A 45 6.19 8.22 -15.03
N LYS A 46 5.93 7.43 -13.99
CA LYS A 46 6.09 5.96 -14.02
C LYS A 46 4.78 5.19 -14.17
N LEU A 47 3.63 5.85 -13.97
CA LEU A 47 2.32 5.21 -14.04
C LEU A 47 1.91 4.76 -15.45
N HIS A 48 2.49 5.34 -16.49
CA HIS A 48 2.15 5.01 -17.88
C HIS A 48 2.52 3.56 -18.27
N LEU A 49 3.46 2.93 -17.56
CA LEU A 49 3.87 1.54 -17.77
C LEU A 49 3.02 0.53 -16.98
N GLY A 50 2.05 1.01 -16.21
CA GLY A 50 1.36 0.21 -15.20
C GLY A 50 2.18 0.04 -13.92
N VAL A 51 1.58 -0.62 -12.93
CA VAL A 51 2.22 -0.87 -11.63
C VAL A 51 2.22 -2.37 -11.37
N LEU A 52 3.40 -2.97 -11.31
CA LEU A 52 3.56 -4.32 -10.78
C LEU A 52 3.61 -4.22 -9.25
N PHE A 53 2.58 -4.75 -8.60
CA PHE A 53 2.44 -4.68 -7.15
C PHE A 53 2.88 -6.00 -6.51
N HIS A 54 3.89 -5.94 -5.64
CA HIS A 54 4.43 -7.11 -4.94
C HIS A 54 4.15 -6.98 -3.43
N GLN A 55 3.59 -8.05 -2.85
CA GLN A 55 3.26 -8.18 -1.44
C GLN A 55 3.32 -9.66 -1.05
N ASP A 56 3.43 -9.94 0.24
CA ASP A 56 3.32 -11.30 0.78
C ASP A 56 1.85 -11.79 0.77
N ASN A 57 1.66 -13.08 1.02
CA ASN A 57 0.36 -13.74 1.00
C ASN A 57 -0.35 -13.70 2.37
N ALA A 58 -0.20 -12.62 3.14
CA ALA A 58 -0.89 -12.48 4.41
C ALA A 58 -2.41 -12.52 4.21
N SER A 59 -3.16 -13.07 5.18
CA SER A 59 -4.61 -13.27 5.04
C SER A 59 -5.38 -11.98 4.69
N ALA A 60 -4.97 -10.84 5.24
CA ALA A 60 -5.58 -9.54 4.95
C ALA A 60 -5.29 -9.00 3.53
N HIS A 61 -4.28 -9.54 2.84
CA HIS A 61 -3.91 -9.15 1.47
C HIS A 61 -4.64 -9.97 0.41
N SER A 62 -5.06 -11.19 0.79
CA SER A 62 -5.71 -12.17 -0.10
C SER A 62 -7.19 -12.36 0.23
N SER A 63 -7.73 -11.64 1.21
CA SER A 63 -9.16 -11.61 1.49
C SER A 63 -9.91 -11.07 0.27
N GLY A 64 -10.81 -11.89 -0.29
CA GLY A 64 -11.66 -11.51 -1.41
C GLY A 64 -12.37 -10.18 -1.17
N LEU A 65 -12.35 -9.34 -2.21
CA LEU A 65 -12.88 -7.98 -2.23
C LEU A 65 -14.38 -7.88 -1.91
#